data_AF-A0A9E8TTS4-F1
#
_entry.id   AF-A0A9E8TTS4-F1
#
_cell.length_a   1.000
_cell.length_b   1.000
_cell.length_c   1.000
_cell.angle_alpha   90.00
_cell.angle_beta   90.00
_cell.angle_gamma   90.00
#
_symmetry.space_group_name_H-M   'P 1'
#
loop_
_entity.id
_entity.type
_entity.pdbx_description
1 polymer ?
#
loop_
_entity_poly.entity_id
_entity_poly.type
_entity_poly.pdbx_seq_one_letter_code
_entity_poly.pdbx_strand_id
1 'polypeptide(L)'
;MSGPGRVGRTAGTVAASYSIVVPPGFVRVPGGMDAPDAAAFVAEQLGDQPAPGTGTAPDDWRMRFGSALGRALAADVNGRVLDSYLSAGPLPGTDIVCSIVVASVPVTRSAHADLDRLLLRRVATHGAAPIVLAGDPAVVWTDPAAEAPAQDDRAAPDEVADLTPLRRRTVLTRVAGHDDRLLTLVLTIGSATDASAASAAPGDADADAGSDIDARTRIVDAVTDVFDAMLSTFRWRDAEGRLVTDRPLA
;
A
#
# COMPACT_ATOMS: atom_id res chain seq x y z
N MET A 1 10.91 -29.04 7.77
CA MET A 1 11.10 -27.59 7.47
C MET A 1 11.67 -26.94 8.72
N SER A 2 12.96 -26.59 8.74
CA SER A 2 13.52 -25.78 9.82
C SER A 2 12.86 -24.40 9.78
N GLY A 3 12.35 -23.93 10.91
CA GLY A 3 11.75 -22.60 11.01
C GLY A 3 12.75 -21.51 10.60
N PRO A 4 12.26 -20.30 10.24
CA PRO A 4 13.15 -19.20 9.87
C PRO A 4 14.12 -18.95 11.03
N GLY A 5 15.42 -18.95 10.72
CA GLY A 5 16.45 -18.58 11.68
C GLY A 5 16.15 -17.20 12.27
N ARG A 6 16.64 -16.93 13.48
CA ARG A 6 16.42 -15.66 14.17
C ARG A 6 17.76 -15.02 14.49
N VAL A 7 17.82 -13.70 14.42
CA VAL A 7 18.98 -12.90 14.77
C VAL A 7 18.56 -11.79 15.72
N GLY A 8 19.37 -11.55 16.75
CA GLY A 8 19.14 -10.49 17.72
C GLY A 8 19.33 -9.12 17.08
N ARG A 9 18.60 -8.12 17.55
CA ARG A 9 18.86 -6.71 17.23
C ARG A 9 20.07 -6.22 18.04
N THR A 10 21.25 -6.62 17.60
CA THR A 10 22.54 -6.18 18.15
C THR A 10 23.19 -5.14 17.23
N ALA A 11 24.17 -4.40 17.75
CA ALA A 11 24.99 -3.50 16.95
C ALA A 11 25.60 -4.29 15.75
N GLY A 12 25.22 -3.92 14.53
CA GLY A 12 25.67 -4.55 13.29
C GLY A 12 24.62 -5.39 12.55
N THR A 13 23.47 -5.72 13.15
CA THR A 13 22.38 -6.40 12.42
C THR A 13 21.67 -5.40 11.50
N VAL A 14 21.67 -5.68 10.20
CA VAL A 14 21.10 -4.81 9.16
C VAL A 14 19.94 -5.54 8.47
N ALA A 15 18.77 -4.90 8.41
CA ALA A 15 17.66 -5.43 7.63
C ALA A 15 17.96 -5.29 6.13
N ALA A 16 17.78 -6.39 5.40
CA ALA A 16 17.89 -6.44 3.94
C ALA A 16 16.52 -6.56 3.26
N SER A 17 15.54 -7.14 3.95
CA SER A 17 14.18 -7.31 3.46
C SER A 17 13.17 -7.27 4.61
N TYR A 18 11.88 -7.37 4.27
CA TYR A 18 10.81 -7.47 5.24
C TYR A 18 9.86 -8.61 4.88
N SER A 19 9.02 -8.99 5.83
CA SER A 19 7.86 -9.84 5.57
C SER A 19 6.65 -9.30 6.30
N ILE A 20 5.50 -9.34 5.65
CA ILE A 20 4.20 -8.95 6.19
C ILE A 20 3.18 -10.02 5.80
N VAL A 21 2.23 -10.31 6.67
CA VAL A 21 1.10 -11.17 6.33
C VAL A 21 0.02 -10.29 5.71
N VAL A 22 -0.45 -10.71 4.54
CA VAL A 22 -1.49 -10.01 3.78
C VAL A 22 -2.75 -10.87 3.82
N PRO A 23 -3.92 -10.29 4.08
CA PRO A 23 -5.17 -11.04 4.12
C PRO A 23 -5.53 -11.61 2.73
N PRO A 24 -6.37 -12.66 2.69
CA PRO A 24 -6.91 -13.17 1.43
C PRO A 24 -7.61 -12.09 0.61
N GLY A 25 -7.57 -12.23 -0.71
CA GLY A 25 -8.16 -11.25 -1.64
C GLY A 25 -7.24 -10.09 -2.00
N PHE A 26 -5.99 -10.10 -1.54
CA PHE A 26 -4.94 -9.21 -2.04
C PHE A 26 -3.99 -9.94 -2.98
N VAL A 27 -3.53 -9.21 -3.99
CA VAL A 27 -2.52 -9.60 -4.96
C VAL A 27 -1.26 -8.79 -4.68
N ARG A 28 -0.10 -9.45 -4.63
CA ARG A 28 1.20 -8.79 -4.54
C ARG A 28 1.76 -8.53 -5.94
N VAL A 29 2.30 -7.33 -6.13
CA VAL A 29 3.09 -6.92 -7.30
C VAL A 29 4.45 -6.47 -6.78
N PRO A 30 5.52 -7.27 -6.97
CA PRO A 30 6.87 -6.88 -6.56
C PRO A 30 7.33 -5.62 -7.31
N GLY A 31 7.99 -4.72 -6.59
CA GLY A 31 8.64 -3.55 -7.16
C GLY A 31 9.82 -3.92 -8.04
N GLY A 32 10.07 -3.12 -9.09
CA GLY A 32 11.16 -3.33 -10.04
C GLY A 32 10.97 -4.49 -11.02
N MET A 33 9.85 -5.22 -10.93
CA MET A 33 9.45 -6.21 -11.94
C MET A 33 8.92 -5.49 -13.19
N ASP A 34 9.25 -6.00 -14.37
CA ASP A 34 8.70 -5.45 -15.61
C ASP A 34 7.23 -5.83 -15.78
N ALA A 35 6.54 -5.14 -16.70
CA ALA A 35 5.10 -5.33 -16.87
C ALA A 35 4.70 -6.76 -17.27
N PRO A 36 5.39 -7.44 -18.21
CA PRO A 36 5.11 -8.84 -18.55
C PRO A 36 5.27 -9.81 -17.37
N ASP A 37 6.41 -9.75 -16.66
CA ASP A 37 6.69 -10.67 -15.55
C ASP A 37 5.71 -10.43 -14.40
N ALA A 38 5.36 -9.18 -14.12
CA ALA A 38 4.38 -8.83 -13.11
C ALA A 38 2.99 -9.33 -13.47
N ALA A 39 2.58 -9.24 -14.74
CA ALA A 39 1.29 -9.76 -15.17
C ALA A 39 1.20 -11.30 -15.03
N ALA A 40 2.29 -12.01 -15.31
CA ALA A 40 2.39 -13.45 -15.09
C ALA A 40 2.31 -13.78 -13.58
N PHE A 41 3.08 -13.09 -12.75
CA PHE A 41 3.10 -13.27 -11.30
C PHE A 41 1.73 -12.98 -10.65
N VAL A 42 1.00 -11.98 -11.15
CA VAL A 42 -0.38 -11.69 -10.71
C VAL A 42 -1.35 -12.78 -11.16
N ALA A 43 -1.25 -13.24 -12.41
CA ALA A 43 -2.12 -14.29 -12.93
C ALA A 43 -2.00 -15.59 -12.12
N GLU A 44 -0.78 -15.96 -11.72
CA GLU A 44 -0.54 -17.14 -10.87
C GLU A 44 -1.21 -17.02 -9.49
N GLN A 45 -1.20 -15.83 -8.88
CA GLN A 45 -1.85 -15.60 -7.59
C GLN A 45 -3.38 -15.67 -7.64
N LEU A 46 -3.98 -15.27 -8.77
CA LEU A 46 -5.44 -15.26 -8.95
C LEU A 46 -6.03 -16.63 -9.27
N GLY A 47 -5.21 -17.63 -9.58
CA GLY A 47 -5.60 -19.03 -9.53
C GLY A 47 -6.36 -19.60 -10.73
N ASP A 48 -6.61 -18.85 -11.82
CA ASP A 48 -6.79 -19.41 -13.18
C ASP A 48 -7.01 -18.31 -14.23
N GLN A 49 -6.51 -18.55 -15.44
CA GLN A 49 -6.81 -17.73 -16.62
C GLN A 49 -8.24 -18.02 -17.09
N PRO A 50 -9.06 -17.00 -17.46
CA PRO A 50 -10.35 -17.29 -18.09
C PRO A 50 -10.11 -18.10 -19.37
N ALA A 51 -10.85 -19.20 -19.53
CA ALA A 51 -10.82 -19.98 -20.75
C ALA A 51 -11.14 -19.07 -21.95
N PRO A 52 -10.38 -19.17 -23.07
CA PRO A 52 -10.65 -18.36 -24.25
C PRO A 52 -12.09 -18.61 -24.72
N GLY A 53 -12.93 -17.58 -24.68
CA GLY A 53 -14.34 -17.67 -25.11
C GLY A 53 -15.36 -16.91 -24.25
N THR A 54 -14.98 -16.37 -23.08
CA THR A 54 -15.86 -15.57 -22.22
C THR A 54 -15.70 -14.07 -22.45
N GLY A 55 -16.03 -13.57 -23.65
CA GLY A 55 -16.37 -12.15 -23.94
C GLY A 55 -15.32 -11.04 -23.74
N THR A 56 -14.40 -11.17 -22.81
CA THR A 56 -13.19 -10.34 -22.64
C THR A 56 -12.01 -11.23 -22.93
N ALA A 57 -11.26 -10.93 -23.98
CA ALA A 57 -10.06 -11.69 -24.31
C ALA A 57 -9.13 -11.72 -23.08
N PRO A 58 -8.56 -12.89 -22.68
CA PRO A 58 -7.58 -12.99 -21.59
C PRO A 58 -6.40 -12.00 -21.71
N ASP A 59 -6.19 -11.44 -22.90
CA ASP A 59 -5.16 -10.45 -23.20
C ASP A 59 -5.56 -9.01 -22.84
N ASP A 60 -6.86 -8.70 -22.73
CA ASP A 60 -7.36 -7.33 -22.47
C ASP A 60 -6.99 -6.87 -21.05
N TRP A 61 -7.23 -7.72 -20.04
CA TRP A 61 -6.85 -7.37 -18.66
C TRP A 61 -5.32 -7.27 -18.50
N ARG A 62 -4.56 -8.15 -19.15
CA ARG A 62 -3.08 -8.11 -19.11
C ARG A 62 -2.54 -6.85 -19.76
N MET A 63 -3.13 -6.44 -20.87
CA MET A 63 -2.77 -5.22 -21.57
C MET A 63 -3.09 -3.99 -20.71
N ARG A 64 -4.28 -3.93 -20.09
CA ARG A 64 -4.66 -2.85 -19.17
C ARG A 64 -3.78 -2.80 -17.93
N PHE A 65 -3.54 -3.96 -17.30
CA PHE A 65 -2.64 -4.11 -16.16
C PHE A 65 -1.21 -3.68 -16.53
N GLY A 66 -0.67 -4.19 -17.63
CA GLY A 66 0.67 -3.86 -18.09
C GLY A 66 0.83 -2.39 -18.46
N SER A 67 -0.20 -1.78 -19.04
CA SER A 67 -0.23 -0.33 -19.31
C SER A 67 -0.24 0.49 -18.02
N ALA A 68 -1.09 0.14 -17.05
CA ALA A 68 -1.17 0.81 -15.76
C ALA A 68 0.14 0.65 -14.95
N LEU A 69 0.70 -0.57 -14.93
CA LEU A 69 1.98 -0.83 -14.28
C LEU A 69 3.14 -0.11 -14.99
N GLY A 70 3.12 -0.04 -16.32
CA GLY A 70 4.09 0.76 -17.09
C GLY A 70 4.09 2.23 -16.68
N ARG A 71 2.90 2.82 -16.47
CA ARG A 71 2.77 4.19 -15.93
C ARG A 71 3.28 4.31 -14.50
N ALA A 72 2.96 3.35 -13.64
CA ALA A 72 3.44 3.33 -12.26
C ALA A 72 4.97 3.22 -12.18
N LEU A 73 5.59 2.35 -12.99
CA LEU A 73 7.04 2.20 -13.08
C LEU A 73 7.71 3.47 -13.64
N ALA A 74 7.08 4.13 -14.62
CA ALA A 74 7.58 5.41 -15.13
C ALA A 74 7.53 6.53 -14.08
N ALA A 75 6.54 6.50 -13.18
CA ALA A 75 6.45 7.43 -12.06
C ALA A 75 7.49 7.12 -10.96
N ASP A 76 7.87 5.85 -10.76
CA ASP A 76 8.94 5.43 -9.86
C ASP A 76 10.33 5.47 -10.50
N VAL A 77 10.72 6.65 -11.02
CA VAL A 77 11.99 6.87 -11.72
C VAL A 77 13.22 6.40 -10.91
N ASN A 78 13.11 6.38 -9.59
CA ASN A 78 14.21 6.04 -8.69
C ASN A 78 14.14 4.61 -8.12
N GLY A 79 13.19 3.78 -8.58
CA GLY A 79 13.04 2.38 -8.13
C GLY A 79 12.87 2.25 -6.61
N ARG A 80 12.02 3.11 -6.02
CA ARG A 80 11.78 3.18 -4.58
C ARG A 80 10.72 2.19 -4.12
N VAL A 81 9.77 1.84 -4.97
CA VAL A 81 8.71 0.88 -4.64
C VAL A 81 9.34 -0.50 -4.50
N LEU A 82 9.10 -1.13 -3.33
CA LEU A 82 9.54 -2.48 -3.03
C LEU A 82 8.44 -3.50 -3.35
N ASP A 83 7.20 -3.18 -3.00
CA ASP A 83 6.03 -4.01 -3.28
C ASP A 83 4.77 -3.14 -3.33
N SER A 84 3.80 -3.59 -4.12
CA SER A 84 2.42 -3.10 -4.08
C SER A 84 1.48 -4.28 -3.78
N TYR A 85 0.54 -4.10 -2.86
CA TYR A 85 -0.53 -5.06 -2.60
C TYR A 85 -1.84 -4.44 -3.02
N LEU A 86 -2.61 -5.12 -3.86
CA LEU A 86 -3.84 -4.61 -4.45
C LEU A 86 -4.99 -5.55 -4.09
N SER A 87 -6.18 -5.03 -3.78
CA SER A 87 -7.36 -5.88 -3.73
C SER A 87 -7.60 -6.52 -5.11
N ALA A 88 -7.99 -7.80 -5.14
CA ALA A 88 -8.26 -8.58 -6.35
C ALA A 88 -9.60 -8.17 -7.01
N GLY A 89 -9.80 -6.87 -7.20
CA GLY A 89 -11.08 -6.24 -7.54
C GLY A 89 -11.72 -5.50 -6.36
N PRO A 90 -12.94 -4.98 -6.56
CA PRO A 90 -13.73 -4.36 -5.48
C PRO A 90 -14.04 -5.37 -4.38
N LEU A 91 -14.13 -4.89 -3.13
CA LEU A 91 -14.56 -5.72 -2.02
C LEU A 91 -16.00 -6.23 -2.28
N PRO A 92 -16.32 -7.50 -1.98
CA PRO A 92 -17.62 -8.09 -2.31
C PRO A 92 -18.80 -7.25 -1.84
N GLY A 93 -19.71 -6.94 -2.76
CA GLY A 93 -20.90 -6.13 -2.49
C GLY A 93 -20.64 -4.62 -2.40
N THR A 94 -19.46 -4.15 -2.81
CA THR A 94 -19.06 -2.74 -2.78
C THR A 94 -18.33 -2.36 -4.07
N ASP A 95 -18.13 -1.07 -4.28
CA ASP A 95 -17.25 -0.51 -5.30
C ASP A 95 -15.86 -0.14 -4.74
N ILE A 96 -15.58 -0.48 -3.48
CA ILE A 96 -14.37 -0.07 -2.77
C ILE A 96 -13.21 -0.97 -3.19
N VAL A 97 -12.12 -0.34 -3.63
CA VAL A 97 -10.83 -0.98 -3.87
C VAL A 97 -9.78 -0.40 -2.92
N CYS A 98 -8.71 -1.15 -2.70
CA CYS A 98 -7.59 -0.63 -1.93
C CYS A 98 -6.24 -1.12 -2.46
N SER A 99 -5.23 -0.29 -2.24
CA SER A 99 -3.84 -0.58 -2.52
C SER A 99 -2.96 -0.25 -1.32
N ILE A 100 -1.90 -1.03 -1.12
CA ILE A 100 -0.85 -0.77 -0.14
C ILE A 100 0.47 -0.72 -0.90
N VAL A 101 1.11 0.44 -0.93
CA VAL A 101 2.43 0.62 -1.55
C VAL A 101 3.49 0.66 -0.46
N VAL A 102 4.48 -0.22 -0.56
CA VAL A 102 5.65 -0.25 0.31
C VAL A 102 6.84 0.30 -0.48
N ALA A 103 7.46 1.35 0.02
CA ALA A 103 8.58 2.00 -0.65
C ALA A 103 9.71 2.42 0.31
N SER A 104 10.94 2.41 -0.20
CA SER A 104 12.12 2.90 0.50
C SER A 104 12.32 4.38 0.18
N VAL A 105 12.41 5.22 1.20
CA VAL A 105 12.61 6.67 1.07
C VAL A 105 14.02 7.02 1.52
N PRO A 106 14.92 7.46 0.62
CA PRO A 106 16.25 7.90 1.04
C PRO A 106 16.13 9.15 1.89
N VAL A 107 16.91 9.22 2.96
CA VAL A 107 17.06 10.41 3.78
C VAL A 107 18.42 11.00 3.48
N THR A 108 18.44 12.25 3.00
CA THR A 108 19.69 12.97 2.77
C THR A 108 20.47 13.05 4.07
N ARG A 109 21.60 12.33 4.14
CA ARG A 109 22.51 12.39 5.28
C ARG A 109 23.02 13.83 5.42
N SER A 110 22.58 14.50 6.46
CA SER A 110 23.18 15.75 6.94
C SER A 110 23.73 15.52 8.33
N ALA A 111 24.66 16.36 8.79
CA ALA A 111 25.19 16.29 10.16
C ALA A 111 24.09 16.43 11.24
N HIS A 112 22.88 16.83 10.85
CA HIS A 112 21.70 16.99 11.71
C HIS A 112 20.56 16.03 11.33
N ALA A 113 20.79 15.10 10.39
CA ALA A 113 19.80 14.12 9.95
C ALA A 113 19.63 13.06 11.04
N ASP A 114 18.74 13.36 11.97
CA ASP A 114 18.27 12.43 12.98
C ASP A 114 16.90 11.92 12.53
N LEU A 115 16.82 10.62 12.22
CA LEU A 115 15.57 9.98 11.80
C LEU A 115 14.48 10.15 12.86
N ASP A 116 14.83 10.14 14.15
CA ASP A 116 13.87 10.29 15.23
C ASP A 116 13.32 11.72 15.23
N ARG A 117 14.14 12.74 14.92
CA ARG A 117 13.64 14.11 14.72
C ARG A 117 12.71 14.24 13.52
N LEU A 118 12.97 13.54 12.42
CA LEU A 118 12.08 13.55 11.26
C LEU A 118 10.71 12.95 11.61
N LEU A 119 10.71 11.81 12.32
CA LEU A 119 9.49 11.17 12.80
C LEU A 119 8.74 12.06 13.80
N LEU A 120 9.44 12.62 14.80
CA LEU A 120 8.86 13.53 15.78
C LEU A 120 8.31 14.81 15.15
N ARG A 121 8.95 15.33 14.10
CA ARG A 121 8.40 16.47 13.33
C ARG A 121 7.06 16.11 12.69
N ARG A 122 6.89 14.88 12.21
CA ARG A 122 5.61 14.42 11.65
C ARG A 122 4.52 14.37 12.73
N VAL A 123 4.87 13.93 13.94
CA VAL A 123 3.96 13.98 15.11
C VAL A 123 3.59 15.42 15.45
N ALA A 124 4.60 16.28 15.64
CA ALA A 124 4.41 17.65 16.11
C ALA A 124 3.71 18.57 15.10
N THR A 125 3.98 18.41 13.80
CA THR A 125 3.50 19.33 12.75
C THR A 125 2.28 18.79 11.99
N HIS A 126 2.12 17.47 11.89
CA HIS A 126 1.10 16.84 11.03
C HIS A 126 0.16 15.91 11.78
N GLY A 127 0.17 15.94 13.13
CA GLY A 127 -0.76 15.16 13.95
C GLY A 127 -0.58 13.65 13.81
N ALA A 128 0.58 13.17 13.33
CA ALA A 128 0.84 11.75 13.23
C ALA A 128 0.91 11.10 14.62
N ALA A 129 0.40 9.89 14.75
CA ALA A 129 0.48 9.10 15.97
C ALA A 129 1.79 8.30 15.99
N PRO A 130 2.55 8.32 17.10
CA PRO A 130 3.72 7.46 17.26
C PRO A 130 3.29 6.01 17.48
N ILE A 131 3.95 5.08 16.78
CA ILE A 131 3.75 3.63 16.91
C ILE A 131 5.12 2.92 16.89
N VAL A 132 5.11 1.61 17.16
CA VAL A 132 6.29 0.76 17.01
C VAL A 132 6.01 -0.28 15.92
N LEU A 133 6.86 -0.31 14.89
CA LEU A 133 6.73 -1.27 13.78
C LEU A 133 7.97 -2.18 13.74
N ALA A 134 7.77 -3.49 13.93
CA ALA A 134 8.86 -4.48 14.02
C ALA A 134 10.00 -4.13 15.02
N GLY A 135 9.66 -3.43 16.10
CA GLY A 135 10.62 -2.98 17.12
C GLY A 135 11.32 -1.65 16.80
N ASP A 136 10.99 -1.02 15.66
CA ASP A 136 11.50 0.30 15.30
C ASP A 136 10.48 1.41 15.56
N PRO A 137 10.96 2.63 15.92
CA PRO A 137 10.12 3.82 15.93
C PRO A 137 9.48 4.07 14.56
N ALA A 138 8.18 4.32 14.59
CA ALA A 138 7.39 4.64 13.42
C ALA A 138 6.31 5.67 13.77
N VAL A 139 5.75 6.29 12.74
CA VAL A 139 4.61 7.21 12.86
C VAL A 139 3.56 6.84 11.83
N VAL A 140 2.29 7.02 12.20
CA VAL A 140 1.15 6.76 11.33
C VAL A 140 0.22 7.97 11.31
N TRP A 141 -0.31 8.30 10.14
CA TRP A 141 -1.31 9.35 10.00
C TRP A 141 -2.31 8.99 8.90
N THR A 142 -3.44 9.68 8.92
CA THR A 142 -4.50 9.52 7.93
C THR A 142 -4.72 10.86 7.25
N ASP A 143 -4.60 10.88 5.92
CA ASP A 143 -4.90 12.05 5.10
C ASP A 143 -6.34 11.90 4.56
N PRO A 144 -7.18 12.95 4.64
CA PRO A 144 -8.50 12.93 4.04
C PRO A 144 -8.40 12.93 2.51
N ALA A 145 -9.40 12.34 1.84
CA ALA A 145 -9.52 12.23 0.38
C ALA A 145 -9.15 13.50 -0.42
N ALA A 146 -9.50 14.68 0.10
CA ALA A 146 -9.36 15.96 -0.58
C ALA A 146 -7.93 16.56 -0.57
N GLU A 147 -7.00 15.99 0.20
CA GLU A 147 -5.63 16.49 0.33
C GLU A 147 -4.59 15.62 -0.39
N ALA A 148 -5.02 14.75 -1.32
CA ALA A 148 -4.09 14.18 -2.29
C ALA A 148 -3.45 15.35 -3.07
N PRO A 149 -2.11 15.40 -3.20
CA PRO A 149 -1.48 16.46 -3.97
C PRO A 149 -2.11 16.47 -5.36
N ALA A 150 -2.62 17.64 -5.78
CA ALA A 150 -3.18 17.82 -7.11
C ALA A 150 -2.17 17.21 -8.10
N GLN A 151 -2.60 16.22 -8.87
CA GLN A 151 -1.87 15.83 -10.07
C GLN A 151 -1.68 17.13 -10.86
N ASP A 152 -0.43 17.46 -11.20
CA ASP A 152 -0.11 18.60 -12.05
C ASP A 152 -1.13 18.66 -13.21
N ASP A 153 -1.80 19.80 -13.40
CA ASP A 153 -2.79 20.10 -14.45
C ASP A 153 -2.28 19.89 -15.90
N ARG A 154 -1.07 19.34 -16.07
CA ARG A 154 -0.44 18.98 -17.34
C ARG A 154 -0.48 17.49 -17.68
N ALA A 155 -0.92 16.63 -16.75
CA ALA A 155 -1.24 15.25 -17.10
C ALA A 155 -2.58 15.25 -17.83
N ALA A 156 -2.59 14.82 -19.09
CA ALA A 156 -3.84 14.64 -19.85
C ALA A 156 -4.84 13.79 -19.04
N PRO A 157 -6.15 14.06 -19.15
CA PRO A 157 -7.16 13.25 -18.45
C PRO A 157 -7.03 11.80 -18.91
N ASP A 158 -6.59 10.92 -18.02
CA ASP A 158 -6.34 9.51 -18.29
C ASP A 158 -7.71 8.80 -18.27
N GLU A 159 -8.21 8.31 -19.41
CA GLU A 159 -9.51 7.62 -19.56
C GLU A 159 -9.57 6.23 -18.87
N VAL A 160 -8.85 6.02 -17.76
CA VAL A 160 -8.73 4.72 -17.10
C VAL A 160 -9.14 4.83 -15.64
N ALA A 161 -10.46 4.70 -15.43
CA ALA A 161 -11.17 4.54 -14.15
C ALA A 161 -10.73 5.52 -13.06
N ASP A 162 -11.44 6.64 -12.97
CA ASP A 162 -11.36 7.66 -11.92
C ASP A 162 -11.58 7.05 -10.53
N LEU A 163 -10.53 6.46 -9.95
CA LEU A 163 -10.55 6.02 -8.57
C LEU A 163 -10.70 7.27 -7.70
N THR A 164 -11.92 7.49 -7.20
CA THR A 164 -12.15 8.59 -6.26
C THR A 164 -11.51 8.21 -4.93
N PRO A 165 -10.42 8.87 -4.49
CA PRO A 165 -9.77 8.51 -3.23
C PRO A 165 -10.74 8.79 -2.09
N LEU A 166 -10.86 7.85 -1.16
CA LEU A 166 -11.73 7.97 0.02
C LEU A 166 -10.91 8.21 1.28
N ARG A 167 -9.78 7.52 1.39
CA ARG A 167 -8.90 7.65 2.54
C ARG A 167 -7.50 7.19 2.17
N ARG A 168 -6.51 7.89 2.73
CA ARG A 168 -5.12 7.45 2.70
C ARG A 168 -4.61 7.31 4.11
N ARG A 169 -3.98 6.18 4.43
CA ARG A 169 -3.29 5.96 5.69
C ARG A 169 -1.83 5.65 5.41
N THR A 170 -0.94 6.46 5.97
CA THR A 170 0.49 6.38 5.71
C THR A 170 1.24 6.05 7.00
N VAL A 171 2.15 5.10 6.90
CA VAL A 171 3.12 4.73 7.94
C VAL A 171 4.51 5.06 7.45
N LEU A 172 5.30 5.69 8.29
CA LEU A 172 6.72 5.95 8.05
C LEU A 172 7.52 5.35 9.22
N THR A 173 8.43 4.44 8.92
CA THR A 173 9.23 3.72 9.92
C THR A 173 10.71 3.80 9.62
N ARG A 174 11.53 3.67 10.67
CA ARG A 174 12.95 3.37 10.50
C ARG A 174 13.14 1.98 9.95
N VAL A 175 14.25 1.79 9.23
CA VAL A 175 14.71 0.47 8.79
C VAL A 175 15.82 0.01 9.74
N ALA A 176 15.67 -1.17 10.32
CA ALA A 176 16.64 -1.69 11.29
C ALA A 176 18.06 -1.72 10.70
N GLY A 177 19.00 -1.05 11.37
CA GLY A 177 20.40 -0.98 10.96
C GLY A 177 20.72 0.05 9.86
N HIS A 178 19.73 0.83 9.40
CA HIS A 178 19.95 1.93 8.45
C HIS A 178 19.62 3.29 9.05
N ASP A 179 20.47 4.27 8.78
CA ASP A 179 20.33 5.67 9.18
C ASP A 179 20.07 6.61 7.99
N ASP A 180 20.15 6.07 6.77
CA ASP A 180 20.11 6.81 5.50
C ASP A 180 18.80 6.64 4.73
N ARG A 181 17.85 5.89 5.29
CA ARG A 181 16.56 5.61 4.65
C ARG A 181 15.47 5.30 5.65
N LEU A 182 14.25 5.57 5.24
CA LEU A 182 13.01 5.17 5.91
C LEU A 182 12.24 4.22 5.01
N LEU A 183 11.32 3.46 5.60
CA LEU A 183 10.34 2.69 4.85
C LEU A 183 8.98 3.36 5.02
N THR A 184 8.28 3.57 3.90
CA THR A 184 6.89 4.04 3.89
C THR A 184 5.97 2.91 3.48
N LEU A 185 4.83 2.79 4.16
CA LEU A 185 3.70 1.95 3.77
C LEU A 185 2.49 2.85 3.61
N VAL A 186 1.90 2.89 2.43
CA VAL A 186 0.76 3.76 2.11
C VAL A 186 -0.42 2.92 1.71
N LEU A 187 -1.43 2.84 2.58
CA LEU A 187 -2.76 2.36 2.22
C LEU A 187 -3.53 3.48 1.52
N THR A 188 -4.03 3.20 0.32
CA THR A 188 -4.99 4.04 -0.40
C THR A 188 -6.27 3.25 -0.57
N ILE A 189 -7.39 3.82 -0.13
CA ILE A 189 -8.74 3.28 -0.31
C ILE A 189 -9.47 4.21 -1.26
N GLY A 190 -10.08 3.66 -2.31
CA GLY A 190 -10.82 4.43 -3.31
C GLY A 190 -12.07 3.69 -3.79
N SER A 191 -12.91 4.38 -4.55
CA SER A 191 -14.05 3.77 -5.24
C SER A 191 -13.81 3.64 -6.73
N ALA A 192 -14.23 2.51 -7.28
CA ALA A 192 -14.22 2.24 -8.71
C ALA A 192 -15.44 2.81 -9.47
N THR A 193 -16.40 3.45 -8.79
CA THR A 193 -17.56 4.07 -9.45
C THR A 193 -17.23 5.47 -9.96
N ASP A 194 -17.54 5.73 -11.23
CA ASP A 194 -17.46 7.08 -11.83
C ASP A 194 -18.32 8.07 -11.03
N ALA A 195 -17.69 9.12 -10.51
CA ALA A 195 -18.37 10.21 -9.81
C ALA A 195 -19.43 10.93 -10.68
N SER A 196 -19.43 10.71 -12.00
CA SER A 196 -20.41 11.28 -12.94
C SER A 196 -21.80 10.58 -12.89
N ALA A 197 -21.85 9.32 -12.44
CA ALA A 197 -23.09 8.54 -12.38
C ALA A 197 -23.99 8.89 -11.18
N ALA A 198 -23.44 9.57 -10.16
CA ALA A 198 -24.19 10.03 -8.99
C ALA A 198 -25.08 11.27 -9.24
N SER A 199 -25.06 11.84 -10.45
CA SER A 199 -25.87 13.02 -10.80
C SER A 199 -27.25 12.71 -11.41
N ALA A 200 -27.66 11.43 -11.46
CA ALA A 200 -28.95 11.06 -12.05
C ALA A 200 -30.10 11.06 -11.02
N ALA A 201 -30.95 12.09 -11.14
CA ALA A 201 -32.32 12.26 -10.65
C ALA A 201 -32.55 12.70 -9.17
N PRO A 202 -33.11 13.91 -8.94
CA PRO A 202 -33.64 14.30 -7.64
C PRO A 202 -35.05 13.70 -7.47
N GLY A 203 -35.15 12.62 -6.71
CA GLY A 203 -36.43 12.03 -6.31
C GLY A 203 -36.23 11.05 -5.16
N ASP A 204 -36.65 11.46 -3.96
CA ASP A 204 -36.83 10.63 -2.75
C ASP A 204 -35.61 9.87 -2.19
N ALA A 205 -34.42 10.49 -2.16
CA ALA A 205 -33.17 9.84 -1.70
C ALA A 205 -32.66 10.24 -0.30
N ASP A 206 -33.42 11.00 0.50
CA ASP A 206 -32.87 11.64 1.72
C ASP A 206 -32.70 10.69 2.93
N ALA A 207 -33.32 9.50 2.94
CA ALA A 207 -33.15 8.52 4.03
C ALA A 207 -32.14 7.40 3.70
N ASP A 208 -32.09 6.95 2.44
CA ASP A 208 -31.24 5.84 2.00
C ASP A 208 -29.80 6.28 1.68
N ALA A 209 -29.61 7.51 1.20
CA ALA A 209 -28.26 8.03 0.90
C ALA A 209 -27.40 8.20 2.17
N GLY A 210 -28.00 8.60 3.30
CA GLY A 210 -27.30 8.69 4.59
C GLY A 210 -26.83 7.32 5.11
N SER A 211 -27.67 6.30 4.97
CA SER A 211 -27.35 4.92 5.35
C SER A 211 -26.22 4.33 4.49
N ASP A 212 -26.17 4.67 3.20
CA ASP A 212 -25.12 4.22 2.28
C ASP A 212 -23.76 4.87 2.58
N ILE A 213 -23.74 6.17 2.88
CA ILE A 213 -22.54 6.88 3.32
C ILE A 213 -22.00 6.30 4.63
N ASP A 214 -22.88 6.00 5.60
CA ASP A 214 -22.50 5.38 6.86
C ASP A 214 -21.99 3.94 6.67
N ALA A 215 -22.57 3.18 5.74
CA ALA A 215 -22.09 1.84 5.38
C ALA A 215 -20.70 1.91 4.74
N ARG A 216 -20.51 2.80 3.76
CA ARG A 216 -19.24 3.03 3.08
C ARG A 216 -18.16 3.46 4.06
N THR A 217 -18.47 4.39 4.97
CA THR A 217 -17.54 4.85 6.02
C THR A 217 -17.11 3.69 6.91
N ARG A 218 -18.07 2.84 7.35
CA ARG A 218 -17.76 1.64 8.14
C ARG A 218 -16.86 0.65 7.41
N ILE A 219 -17.03 0.48 6.09
CA ILE A 219 -16.15 -0.39 5.30
C ILE A 219 -14.75 0.21 5.20
N VAL A 220 -14.64 1.52 4.95
CA VAL A 220 -13.35 2.23 4.90
C VAL A 220 -12.62 2.13 6.26
N ASP A 221 -13.34 2.27 7.36
CA ASP A 221 -12.81 2.07 8.72
C ASP A 221 -12.34 0.61 8.92
N ALA A 222 -13.14 -0.37 8.51
CA ALA A 222 -12.76 -1.79 8.62
C ALA A 222 -11.51 -2.14 7.78
N VAL A 223 -11.36 -1.59 6.58
CA VAL A 223 -10.14 -1.76 5.76
C VAL A 223 -8.94 -1.11 6.44
N THR A 224 -9.15 0.02 7.11
CA THR A 224 -8.12 0.70 7.91
C THR A 224 -7.67 -0.19 9.08
N ASP A 225 -8.61 -0.81 9.78
CA ASP A 225 -8.33 -1.73 10.89
C ASP A 225 -7.59 -2.99 10.41
N VAL A 226 -7.95 -3.52 9.24
CA VAL A 226 -7.25 -4.65 8.61
C VAL A 226 -5.81 -4.26 8.29
N PHE A 227 -5.57 -3.06 7.77
CA PHE A 227 -4.22 -2.58 7.53
C PHE A 227 -3.42 -2.45 8.83
N ASP A 228 -3.99 -1.91 9.89
CA ASP A 228 -3.34 -1.84 11.21
C ASP A 228 -3.03 -3.25 11.76
N ALA A 229 -3.92 -4.22 11.54
CA ALA A 229 -3.66 -5.61 11.86
C ALA A 229 -2.51 -6.19 11.03
N MET A 230 -2.41 -5.88 9.73
CA MET A 230 -1.28 -6.27 8.88
C MET A 230 0.04 -5.71 9.41
N LEU A 231 0.08 -4.44 9.82
CA LEU A 231 1.28 -3.80 10.39
C LEU A 231 1.77 -4.56 11.63
N SER A 232 0.88 -5.12 12.45
CA SER A 232 1.25 -5.93 13.61
C SER A 232 2.03 -7.21 13.24
N THR A 233 1.91 -7.67 11.99
CA THR A 233 2.61 -8.85 11.44
C THR A 233 3.91 -8.49 10.72
N PHE A 234 4.20 -7.20 10.52
CA PHE A 234 5.39 -6.73 9.81
C PHE A 234 6.66 -7.12 10.57
N ARG A 235 7.65 -7.66 9.85
CA ARG A 235 8.92 -8.11 10.42
C ARG A 235 10.09 -7.78 9.51
N TRP A 236 11.22 -7.40 10.11
CA TRP A 236 12.50 -7.25 9.41
C TRP A 236 13.21 -8.59 9.22
N ARG A 237 13.92 -8.71 8.11
CA ARG A 237 14.77 -9.84 7.77
C ARG A 237 16.15 -9.38 7.33
N ASP A 238 17.18 -10.11 7.76
CA ASP A 238 18.56 -9.86 7.32
C ASP A 238 18.81 -10.41 5.91
N ALA A 239 20.06 -10.29 5.43
CA ALA A 239 20.46 -10.75 4.10
C ALA A 239 20.32 -12.28 3.93
N GLU A 240 20.38 -13.05 5.00
CA GLU A 240 20.17 -14.50 5.01
C GLU A 240 18.68 -14.87 5.19
N GLY A 241 17.78 -13.89 5.23
CA GLY A 241 16.34 -14.09 5.37
C GLY A 241 15.89 -14.45 6.79
N ARG A 242 16.78 -14.34 7.79
CA ARG A 242 16.50 -14.61 9.21
C ARG A 242 15.72 -13.46 9.82
N LEU A 243 14.85 -13.78 10.76
CA LEU A 243 14.03 -12.80 11.47
C LEU A 243 14.88 -11.95 12.41
N VAL A 244 14.89 -10.63 12.19
CA VAL A 244 15.51 -9.66 13.10
C VAL A 244 14.55 -9.39 14.26
N THR A 245 14.96 -9.69 15.49
CA THR A 245 14.08 -9.60 16.66
C THR A 245 14.81 -9.27 17.96
N ASP A 246 14.13 -8.58 18.88
CA ASP A 246 14.60 -8.38 20.26
C ASP A 246 14.25 -9.55 21.19
N ARG A 247 13.49 -10.55 20.70
CA ARG A 247 13.10 -11.70 21.53
C ARG A 247 14.34 -12.52 21.88
N PRO A 248 14.40 -13.09 23.10
CA PRO A 248 15.48 -13.98 23.48
C PRO A 248 15.66 -15.10 22.44
N LEU A 249 16.87 -15.24 21.94
CA LEU A 249 17.26 -16.39 21.13
C LEU A 249 17.57 -17.53 22.11
N ALA A 250 16.81 -18.63 22.01
CA ALA A 250 17.05 -19.86 22.77
C ALA A 250 18.15 -20.69 22.12
#